data_AF-A0A0P9DL24-F1
#
_entry.id   AF-A0A0P9DL24-F1
#
_cell.length_a   1.000
_cell.length_b   1.000
_cell.length_c   1.000
_cell.angle_alpha   90.00
_cell.angle_beta   90.00
_cell.angle_gamma   90.00
#
_symmetry.space_group_name_H-M   'P 1'
#
loop_
_entity.id
_entity.type
_entity.pdbx_description
1 polymer ?
#
loop_
_entity_poly.entity_id
_entity_poly.type
_entity_poly.pdbx_seq_one_letter_code
_entity_poly.pdbx_strand_id
1 'polypeptide(L)'
;MAIEAHKCNQPGCKGFVVFENADFDFDDIQTDEKYGCYAFARPACSECGTEFLVIPHYIVAEVKDKDFGEIEELESACITEFERRRRELRKV
;
A
#
# COMPACT_ATOMS: atom_id res chain seq x y z
N MET A 1 -7.73 14.66 6.37
CA MET A 1 -6.67 13.64 6.30
C MET A 1 -7.30 12.31 6.65
N ALA A 2 -7.59 11.52 5.62
CA ALA A 2 -7.94 10.12 5.77
C ALA A 2 -6.69 9.33 5.38
N ILE A 3 -6.13 8.61 6.35
CA ILE A 3 -4.89 7.84 6.19
C ILE A 3 -5.27 6.38 6.38
N GLU A 4 -4.88 5.56 5.42
CA GLU A 4 -5.03 4.12 5.50
C GLU A 4 -3.68 3.45 5.79
N ALA A 5 -3.74 2.36 6.56
CA ALA A 5 -2.58 1.53 6.86
C ALA A 5 -2.94 0.07 6.61
N HIS A 6 -2.03 -0.65 5.96
CA HIS A 6 -2.20 -2.06 5.62
C HIS A 6 -0.94 -2.83 6.01
N LYS A 7 -1.08 -4.07 6.49
CA LYS A 7 0.06 -4.91 6.86
C LYS A 7 0.78 -5.41 5.61
N CYS A 8 2.10 -5.37 5.62
CA CYS A 8 2.91 -5.97 4.56
C CYS A 8 2.70 -7.49 4.53
N ASN A 9 2.44 -8.07 3.36
CA ASN A 9 2.29 -9.51 3.16
C ASN A 9 3.64 -10.24 2.98
N GLN A 10 4.76 -9.53 2.90
CA GLN A 10 6.07 -10.15 2.66
C GLN A 10 6.49 -11.04 3.83
N PRO A 11 7.00 -12.27 3.57
CA PRO A 11 7.37 -13.21 4.62
C PRO A 11 8.34 -12.62 5.65
N GLY A 12 7.95 -12.61 6.91
CA GLY A 12 8.77 -12.11 8.02
C GLY A 12 8.82 -10.57 8.14
N CYS A 13 8.17 -9.84 7.26
CA CYS A 13 8.07 -8.39 7.35
C CYS A 13 7.03 -7.98 8.40
N LYS A 14 7.33 -6.94 9.18
CA LYS A 14 6.41 -6.32 10.16
C LYS A 14 6.06 -4.87 9.79
N GLY A 15 6.44 -4.47 8.58
CA GLY A 15 6.19 -3.14 8.05
C GLY A 15 4.74 -2.96 7.61
N PHE A 16 4.42 -1.71 7.28
CA PHE A 16 3.10 -1.32 6.83
C PHE A 16 3.21 -0.55 5.52
N VAL A 17 2.15 -0.66 4.72
CA VAL A 17 1.90 0.18 3.56
C VAL A 17 0.92 1.27 4.02
N VAL A 18 1.32 2.53 3.89
CA VAL A 18 0.55 3.67 4.40
C VAL A 18 0.41 4.72 3.30
N PHE A 19 -0.79 5.23 3.10
CA PHE A 19 -1.10 6.24 2.11
C PHE A 19 -2.24 7.15 2.56
N GLU A 20 -2.30 8.35 1.98
CA GLU A 20 -3.42 9.28 2.14
C GLU A 20 -4.39 9.07 0.98
N ASN A 21 -5.67 8.88 1.29
CA ASN A 21 -6.73 8.62 0.32
C ASN A 21 -7.74 9.76 0.22
N ALA A 22 -7.49 10.88 0.90
CA ALA A 22 -8.43 12.00 1.00
C ALA A 22 -8.73 12.67 -0.36
N ASP A 23 -7.78 12.62 -1.28
CA ASP A 23 -7.84 13.27 -2.59
C ASP A 23 -8.02 12.27 -3.75
N PHE A 24 -8.42 11.02 -3.46
CA PHE A 24 -8.65 10.03 -4.51
C PHE A 24 -9.92 10.37 -5.29
N ASP A 25 -9.76 10.71 -6.57
CA ASP A 25 -10.84 11.01 -7.50
C ASP A 25 -11.02 9.88 -8.51
N PHE A 26 -12.18 9.22 -8.48
CA PHE A 26 -12.51 8.14 -9.40
C PHE A 26 -12.69 8.61 -10.85
N ASP A 27 -12.93 9.91 -11.06
CA ASP A 27 -13.05 10.50 -12.39
C ASP A 27 -11.68 10.93 -12.97
N ASP A 28 -10.61 10.95 -12.16
CA ASP A 28 -9.24 11.35 -12.56
C ASP A 28 -8.17 10.35 -12.08
N ILE A 29 -8.37 9.06 -12.41
CA ILE A 29 -7.40 8.02 -12.07
C ILE A 29 -6.26 8.00 -13.11
N GLN A 30 -5.04 8.19 -12.63
CA GLN A 30 -3.84 8.15 -13.47
C GLN A 30 -3.46 6.70 -13.83
N THR A 31 -2.82 6.52 -15.00
CA THR A 31 -2.20 5.24 -15.37
C THR A 31 -0.81 5.17 -14.77
N ASP A 32 -0.51 4.11 -14.02
CA ASP A 32 0.84 3.82 -13.54
C ASP A 32 1.75 3.48 -14.74
N GLU A 33 2.80 4.25 -14.94
CA GLU A 33 3.70 4.12 -16.09
C GLU A 33 4.51 2.81 -16.09
N LYS A 34 4.68 2.17 -14.94
CA LYS A 34 5.51 0.96 -14.79
C LYS A 34 4.72 -0.30 -15.15
N TYR A 35 3.45 -0.35 -14.75
CA TYR A 35 2.59 -1.52 -14.90
C TYR A 35 1.46 -1.33 -15.92
N GLY A 36 1.21 -0.11 -16.38
CA GLY A 36 0.22 0.17 -17.43
C GLY A 36 -1.23 0.03 -16.98
N CYS A 37 -1.50 0.08 -15.67
CA CYS A 37 -2.84 -0.01 -15.10
C CYS A 37 -3.27 1.29 -14.42
N TYR A 38 -4.57 1.44 -14.17
CA TYR A 38 -5.07 2.54 -13.35
C TYR A 38 -4.68 2.34 -11.88
N ALA A 39 -4.04 3.33 -11.27
CA ALA A 39 -3.67 3.30 -9.86
C ALA A 39 -3.74 4.72 -9.26
N PHE A 40 -4.25 4.81 -8.04
CA PHE A 40 -4.27 6.05 -7.26
C PHE A 40 -2.90 6.39 -6.68
N ALA A 41 -2.15 5.38 -6.23
CA ALA A 41 -0.85 5.58 -5.60
C ALA A 41 0.02 4.33 -5.72
N ARG A 42 1.34 4.53 -5.54
CA ARG A 42 2.35 3.47 -5.47
C ARG A 42 3.16 3.57 -4.17
N PRO A 43 2.54 3.27 -3.00
CA PRO A 43 3.25 3.29 -1.73
C PRO A 43 4.24 2.12 -1.61
N ALA A 44 5.26 2.31 -0.79
CA ALA A 44 6.21 1.27 -0.44
C ALA A 44 6.04 0.85 1.02
N CYS A 45 6.33 -0.42 1.32
CA CYS A 45 6.38 -0.90 2.69
C CYS A 45 7.43 -0.14 3.51
N SER A 46 7.05 0.26 4.73
CA SER A 46 7.87 1.04 5.64
C SER A 46 9.15 0.35 6.12
N GLU A 47 9.32 -0.96 5.87
CA GLU A 47 10.48 -1.74 6.32
C GLU A 47 11.23 -2.44 5.18
N CYS A 48 10.54 -3.25 4.37
CA CYS A 48 11.21 -4.01 3.30
C CYS A 48 11.32 -3.26 1.97
N GLY A 49 10.63 -2.11 1.81
CA GLY A 49 10.68 -1.30 0.60
C GLY A 49 9.95 -1.87 -0.61
N THR A 50 9.28 -3.01 -0.48
CA THR A 50 8.41 -3.58 -1.54
C THR A 50 7.35 -2.56 -1.93
N GLU A 51 7.20 -2.32 -3.23
CA GLU A 51 6.20 -1.41 -3.81
C GLU A 51 4.87 -2.14 -3.98
N PHE A 52 3.77 -1.41 -3.73
CA PHE A 52 2.41 -1.87 -3.91
C PHE A 52 1.64 -0.87 -4.76
N LEU A 53 0.56 -1.30 -5.40
CA LEU A 53 -0.37 -0.39 -6.08
C LEU A 53 -1.67 -0.27 -5.28
N VAL A 54 -2.15 0.97 -5.17
CA VAL A 54 -3.49 1.26 -4.68
C VAL A 54 -4.38 1.45 -5.90
N ILE A 55 -5.16 0.42 -6.25
CA ILE A 55 -6.00 0.44 -7.45
C ILE A 55 -7.45 0.84 -7.09
N PRO A 56 -8.22 1.35 -8.07
CA PRO A 56 -9.66 1.56 -7.91
C PRO A 56 -10.31 0.26 -7.41
N HIS A 57 -11.16 0.36 -6.37
CA HIS A 57 -11.69 -0.70 -5.49
C HIS A 57 -11.05 -0.83 -4.09
N TYR A 58 -10.11 0.06 -3.70
CA TYR A 58 -9.43 0.03 -2.38
C TYR A 58 -8.66 -1.27 -2.09
N ILE A 59 -8.35 -2.03 -3.14
CA ILE A 59 -7.51 -3.23 -3.02
C ILE A 59 -6.06 -2.75 -3.06
N VAL A 60 -5.32 -2.97 -1.98
CA VAL A 60 -3.86 -2.80 -1.99
C VAL A 60 -3.27 -4.12 -2.44
N ALA A 61 -2.65 -4.13 -3.62
CA ALA A 61 -2.19 -5.35 -4.25
C ALA A 61 -0.67 -5.39 -4.39
N GLU A 62 -0.07 -6.55 -4.08
CA GLU A 62 1.28 -6.86 -4.52
C GLU A 62 1.26 -7.19 -6.02
N VAL A 63 1.94 -6.38 -6.84
CA VAL A 63 1.95 -6.59 -8.29
C VAL A 63 3.15 -7.45 -8.68
N LYS A 64 2.90 -8.76 -8.86
CA LYS A 64 3.92 -9.74 -9.27
C LYS A 64 4.07 -9.86 -10.80
N ASP A 65 3.05 -9.50 -11.58
CA ASP A 65 3.06 -9.56 -13.04
C ASP A 65 2.16 -8.46 -13.66
N LYS A 66 2.44 -8.07 -14.92
CA LYS A 66 1.69 -7.06 -15.70
C LYS A 66 0.26 -7.48 -16.05
N ASP A 67 -0.01 -8.78 -16.04
CA ASP A 67 -1.33 -9.32 -16.40
C ASP A 67 -2.32 -9.34 -15.22
N PHE A 68 -1.93 -8.85 -14.04
CA PHE A 68 -2.76 -8.80 -12.83
C PHE A 68 -3.42 -10.15 -12.47
N GLY A 69 -2.82 -11.27 -12.87
CA GLY A 69 -3.42 -12.60 -12.76
C GLY A 69 -3.59 -13.08 -11.31
N GLU A 70 -2.76 -12.61 -10.39
CA GLU A 70 -2.85 -12.88 -8.95
C GLU A 70 -2.75 -11.55 -8.18
N ILE A 71 -3.91 -10.96 -7.88
CA ILE A 71 -4.04 -9.79 -7.01
C ILE A 71 -4.27 -10.32 -5.58
N GLU A 72 -3.32 -10.09 -4.68
CA GLU A 72 -3.48 -10.38 -3.24
C GLU A 72 -3.77 -9.06 -2.50
N GLU A 73 -4.94 -8.98 -1.85
CA GLU A 73 -5.34 -7.83 -1.04
C GLU A 73 -4.61 -7.84 0.31
N LEU A 74 -3.99 -6.71 0.69
CA LEU A 74 -3.37 -6.58 1.99
C LEU A 74 -4.40 -6.47 3.13
N GLU A 75 -4.05 -7.03 4.28
CA GLU A 75 -4.86 -6.90 5.49
C GLU A 75 -4.83 -5.45 6.00
N SER A 76 -5.98 -4.79 6.04
CA SER A 76 -6.13 -3.47 6.68
C SER A 76 -5.72 -3.50 8.15
N ALA A 77 -5.13 -2.40 8.61
CA ALA A 77 -4.67 -2.24 9.98
C ALA A 77 -5.05 -0.88 10.55
N CYS A 78 -5.11 -0.78 11.88
CA CYS A 78 -5.31 0.52 12.51
C CYS A 78 -4.03 1.38 12.37
N ILE A 79 -4.18 2.67 12.08
CA ILE A 79 -3.04 3.61 12.02
C ILE A 79 -2.21 3.63 13.31
N THR A 80 -2.82 3.34 14.46
CA THR A 80 -2.14 3.25 15.75
C THR A 80 -1.14 2.09 15.83
N GLU A 81 -1.36 1.00 15.09
CA GLU A 81 -0.42 -0.12 14.99
C GLU A 81 0.85 0.30 14.25
N PHE A 82 0.68 1.01 13.13
CA PHE A 82 1.79 1.60 12.39
C PHE A 82 2.58 2.59 13.26
N GLU A 83 1.89 3.51 13.95
CA GLU A 83 2.55 4.46 14.84
C GLU A 83 3.34 3.78 15.95
N ARG A 84 2.77 2.73 16.56
CA ARG A 84 3.44 1.93 17.57
C ARG A 84 4.72 1.31 16.99
N ARG A 85 4.65 0.70 15.81
CA ARG A 85 5.81 0.11 15.15
C ARG A 85 6.90 1.15 14.85
N ARG A 86 6.52 2.33 14.38
CA ARG A 86 7.47 3.45 14.19
C ARG A 86 8.15 3.88 15.49
N ARG A 87 7.42 3.91 16.61
CA ARG A 87 8.00 4.23 17.93
C ARG A 87 8.97 3.15 18.40
N GLU A 88 8.72 1.89 18.10
CA GLU A 88 9.65 0.78 18.39
C GLU A 88 10.95 0.91 17.58
N LEU A 89 10.85 1.21 16.28
CA LEU A 89 12.02 1.38 15.40
C LEU A 89 12.88 2.60 15.76
N ARG A 90 12.28 3.70 16.25
CA ARG A 90 13.02 4.90 16.69
C ARG A 90 13.76 4.74 18.02
N LYS A 91 13.49 3.65 18.76
CA LYS A 91 14.12 3.35 20.06
C LYS A 91 15.31 2.39 19.93
N VAL A 92 15.61 1.93 18.72
CA VAL A 92 16.83 1.18 18.35
C VAL A 92 17.88 2.17 17.87
#